data_AF-A0A914S4M2-F1
#
_entry.id   AF-A0A914S4M2-F1
#
_cell.length_a   1.000
_cell.length_b   1.000
_cell.length_c   1.000
_cell.angle_alpha   90.00
_cell.angle_beta   90.00
_cell.angle_gamma   90.00
#
_symmetry.space_group_name_H-M   'P 1'
#
loop_
_entity.id
_entity.type
_entity.pdbx_description
1 polymer ?
#
loop_
_entity_poly.entity_id
_entity_poly.type
_entity_poly.pdbx_seq_one_letter_code
_entity_poly.pdbx_strand_id
1 'polypeptide(L)'
;MTWSDIFAGLRVNLACYILRWVEAHMDMNKYWYPKILILHLDENKEWLVDCQKLIAVAEWIKEGAVITIVALLCEDPDTPQYLRTVNDAVRKMIGESCLNAHQLVVSYEKLDELNETASAVIQCSGFGILNPNTIILEFPKCGKAANL
;
A
#
# COMPACT_ATOMS: atom_id res chain seq x y z
N MET A 1 30.93 3.62 11.85
CA MET A 1 29.78 2.75 12.15
C MET A 1 29.25 3.18 13.50
N THR A 2 28.09 3.84 13.50
CA THR A 2 27.47 4.41 14.70
C THR A 2 26.64 3.35 15.42
N TRP A 3 26.35 3.53 16.71
CA TRP A 3 25.45 2.62 17.45
C TRP A 3 24.08 2.48 16.78
N SER A 4 23.57 3.54 16.14
CA SER A 4 22.34 3.50 15.34
C SER A 4 22.42 2.51 14.17
N ASP A 5 23.57 2.41 13.50
CA ASP A 5 23.74 1.48 12.37
C ASP A 5 23.70 0.02 12.84
N ILE A 6 24.28 -0.26 14.02
CA ILE A 6 24.30 -1.59 14.63
C ILE A 6 22.87 -2.02 15.02
N PHE A 7 22.11 -1.14 15.68
CA PHE A 7 20.72 -1.44 16.05
C PHE A 7 19.80 -1.58 14.83
N ALA A 8 20.02 -0.78 13.78
CA ALA A 8 19.30 -0.93 12.52
C ALA A 8 19.56 -2.31 11.90
N GLY A 9 20.82 -2.75 11.84
CA GLY A 9 21.19 -4.07 11.34
C GLY A 9 20.55 -5.21 12.14
N LEU A 10 20.53 -5.09 13.47
CA LEU A 10 19.88 -6.09 14.33
C LEU A 10 18.37 -6.18 14.09
N ARG A 11 17.69 -5.04 13.94
CA ARG A 11 16.24 -5.01 13.63
C ARG A 11 15.92 -5.67 12.30
N VAL A 12 16.71 -5.38 11.26
CA VAL A 12 16.52 -5.99 9.94
C VAL A 12 16.75 -7.50 10.01
N ASN A 13 17.83 -7.94 10.66
CA ASN A 13 18.12 -9.37 10.81
C ASN A 13 17.02 -10.12 11.58
N LEU A 14 16.51 -9.51 12.67
CA LEU A 14 15.40 -10.06 13.44
C LEU A 14 14.13 -10.15 12.60
N ALA A 15 13.79 -9.11 11.83
CA ALA A 15 12.62 -9.12 10.94
C ALA A 15 12.73 -10.22 9.88
N CYS A 16 13.89 -10.36 9.23
CA CYS A 16 14.15 -11.43 8.26
C CYS A 16 14.05 -12.82 8.90
N TYR A 17 14.57 -13.00 10.11
CA TYR A 17 14.50 -14.26 10.85
C TYR A 17 13.05 -14.63 11.18
N ILE A 18 12.27 -13.69 11.74
CA ILE A 18 10.86 -13.89 12.08
C ILE A 18 10.06 -14.25 10.82
N LEU A 19 10.28 -13.53 9.71
CA LEU A 19 9.55 -13.78 8.47
C LEU A 19 9.78 -15.20 7.93
N ARG A 20 11.04 -15.65 7.90
CA ARG A 20 11.39 -17.03 7.52
C ARG A 20 10.81 -18.07 8.47
N TRP A 21 10.82 -17.77 9.78
CA TRP A 21 10.26 -18.67 10.78
C TRP A 21 8.75 -18.82 10.60
N VAL A 22 8.02 -17.71 10.41
CA VAL A 22 6.57 -17.73 10.17
C VAL A 22 6.24 -18.46 8.88
N GLU A 23 6.99 -18.23 7.80
CA GLU A 23 6.81 -18.93 6.52
C GLU A 23 6.96 -20.46 6.64
N ALA A 24 7.88 -20.94 7.48
CA ALA A 24 8.08 -22.37 7.68
C ALA A 24 7.03 -23.04 8.59
N HIS A 25 6.36 -22.28 9.47
CA HIS A 25 5.52 -22.85 10.54
C HIS A 25 4.03 -22.46 10.47
N MET A 26 3.67 -21.42 9.71
CA MET A 26 2.29 -20.94 9.65
C MET A 26 1.48 -21.77 8.64
N ASP A 27 0.47 -22.49 9.14
CA ASP A 27 -0.47 -23.25 8.32
C ASP A 27 -1.53 -22.32 7.71
N MET A 28 -1.16 -21.68 6.59
CA MET A 28 -2.03 -20.78 5.83
C MET A 28 -3.20 -21.49 5.11
N ASN A 29 -3.24 -22.83 5.13
CA ASN A 29 -4.28 -23.59 4.42
C ASN A 29 -5.54 -23.79 5.28
N LYS A 30 -5.44 -23.68 6.60
CA LYS A 30 -6.57 -23.90 7.51
C LYS A 30 -7.38 -22.65 7.83
N TYR A 31 -6.75 -21.48 7.81
CA TYR A 31 -7.37 -20.22 8.20
C TYR A 31 -7.02 -19.14 7.20
N TRP A 32 -8.05 -18.49 6.66
CA TRP A 32 -7.88 -17.33 5.81
C TRP A 32 -7.83 -16.07 6.67
N TYR A 33 -6.79 -15.26 6.46
CA TYR A 33 -6.65 -13.94 7.07
C TYR A 33 -6.53 -12.88 5.98
N PRO A 34 -7.23 -11.74 6.08
CA PRO A 34 -7.09 -10.66 5.12
C PRO A 34 -5.71 -10.00 5.23
N LYS A 35 -5.03 -9.91 4.09
CA LYS A 35 -3.79 -9.16 3.85
C LYS A 35 -4.13 -8.10 2.80
N ILE A 36 -4.33 -6.88 3.25
CA ILE A 36 -5.05 -5.84 2.49
C ILE A 36 -4.07 -5.00 1.69
N LEU A 37 -4.32 -4.85 0.39
CA LEU A 37 -3.72 -3.84 -0.47
C LEU A 37 -4.79 -2.79 -0.79
N ILE A 38 -4.67 -1.60 -0.23
CA ILE A 38 -5.46 -0.44 -0.62
C ILE A 38 -4.81 0.14 -1.87
N LEU A 39 -5.49 0.08 -3.01
CA LEU A 39 -5.01 0.62 -4.26
C LEU A 39 -5.80 1.89 -4.59
N HIS A 40 -5.13 3.03 -4.60
CA HIS A 40 -5.72 4.33 -4.93
C HIS A 40 -5.05 4.92 -6.17
N LEU A 41 -5.87 5.54 -7.02
CA LEU A 41 -5.49 6.20 -8.26
C LEU A 41 -5.64 7.71 -8.05
N ASP A 42 -4.55 8.45 -8.26
CA ASP A 42 -4.51 9.91 -8.14
C ASP A 42 -5.11 10.58 -9.40
N GLU A 43 -6.42 10.40 -9.61
CA GLU A 43 -7.13 10.96 -10.77
C GLU A 43 -7.62 12.39 -10.54
N ASN A 44 -7.63 12.88 -9.28
CA ASN A 44 -8.29 14.13 -8.90
C ASN A 44 -7.47 14.95 -7.90
N LYS A 45 -7.68 16.27 -7.88
CA LYS A 45 -7.11 17.18 -6.87
C LYS A 45 -7.51 16.86 -5.42
N GLU A 46 -8.49 15.98 -5.23
CA GLU A 46 -9.00 15.54 -3.93
C GLU A 46 -8.53 14.12 -3.55
N TRP A 47 -7.50 13.57 -4.20
CA TRP A 47 -6.95 12.24 -3.92
C TRP A 47 -6.70 11.96 -2.43
N LEU A 48 -6.31 12.99 -1.67
CA LEU A 48 -6.07 12.89 -0.24
C LEU A 48 -7.33 12.45 0.53
N VAL A 49 -8.47 13.04 0.18
CA VAL A 49 -9.76 12.77 0.83
C VAL A 49 -10.24 11.37 0.47
N ASP A 50 -10.08 10.96 -0.78
CA ASP A 50 -10.49 9.64 -1.25
C ASP A 50 -9.59 8.53 -0.66
N CYS A 51 -8.28 8.75 -0.61
CA CYS A 51 -7.35 7.88 0.11
C CYS A 51 -7.71 7.76 1.59
N GLN A 52 -8.09 8.86 2.26
CA GLN A 52 -8.49 8.84 3.66
C GLN A 52 -9.77 8.01 3.89
N LYS A 53 -10.75 8.09 2.98
CA LYS A 53 -11.96 7.24 3.05
C LYS A 53 -11.60 5.75 2.96
N LEU A 54 -10.71 5.38 2.02
CA LEU A 54 -10.27 3.99 1.88
C LEU A 54 -9.52 3.50 3.12
N ILE A 55 -8.68 4.33 3.72
CA ILE A 55 -8.01 4.04 5.00
C ILE A 55 -9.04 3.81 6.11
N ALA A 56 -10.04 4.67 6.24
CA ALA A 56 -11.10 4.52 7.24
C ALA A 56 -11.91 3.22 7.05
N VAL A 57 -12.18 2.81 5.81
CA VAL A 57 -12.80 1.51 5.51
C VAL A 57 -11.89 0.36 5.94
N ALA A 58 -10.59 0.44 5.65
CA ALA A 58 -9.64 -0.59 6.05
C ALA A 58 -9.48 -0.70 7.58
N GLU A 59 -9.63 0.40 8.32
CA GLU A 59 -9.65 0.38 9.79
C GLU A 59 -10.79 -0.45 10.35
N TRP A 60 -11.98 -0.41 9.74
CA TRP A 60 -13.12 -1.22 10.17
C TRP A 60 -12.93 -2.72 9.90
N ILE A 61 -12.10 -3.05 8.92
CA ILE A 61 -11.73 -4.44 8.59
C ILE A 61 -10.56 -4.92 9.49
N LYS A 62 -9.87 -4.00 10.17
CA LYS A 62 -8.59 -4.23 10.85
C LYS A 62 -8.65 -5.24 12.00
N GLU A 63 -9.82 -5.48 12.62
CA GLU A 63 -9.95 -6.45 13.73
C GLU A 63 -9.58 -7.91 13.37
N GLY A 64 -9.23 -8.20 12.11
CA GLY A 64 -8.62 -9.49 11.73
C GLY A 64 -7.52 -9.41 10.65
N ALA A 65 -7.06 -8.21 10.26
CA ALA A 65 -6.09 -8.06 9.18
C ALA A 65 -4.65 -8.21 9.65
N VAL A 66 -3.89 -9.07 8.95
CA VAL A 66 -2.49 -9.39 9.32
C VAL A 66 -1.52 -8.32 8.84
N ILE A 67 -1.78 -7.74 7.67
CA ILE A 67 -1.00 -6.65 7.08
C ILE A 67 -1.91 -5.74 6.26
N THR A 68 -1.58 -4.46 6.23
CA THR A 68 -2.17 -3.50 5.28
C THR A 68 -1.07 -2.77 4.53
N ILE A 69 -1.22 -2.65 3.22
CA ILE A 69 -0.34 -1.90 2.32
C ILE A 69 -1.22 -0.84 1.64
N VAL A 70 -0.81 0.42 1.68
CA VAL A 70 -1.44 1.53 0.95
C VAL A 70 -0.59 1.82 -0.26
N ALA A 71 -1.09 1.51 -1.45
CA ALA A 71 -0.48 1.78 -2.73
C ALA A 71 -1.17 2.97 -3.41
N LEU A 72 -0.40 4.01 -3.74
CA LEU A 72 -0.84 5.14 -4.54
C LEU A 72 -0.19 5.08 -5.92
N LEU A 73 -1.03 5.15 -6.96
CA LEU A 73 -0.63 5.29 -8.36
C LEU A 73 -0.82 6.76 -8.76
N CYS A 74 0.28 7.44 -9.11
CA CYS A 74 0.27 8.85 -9.51
C CYS A 74 0.56 9.01 -10.99
N GLU A 75 -0.31 9.74 -11.70
CA GLU A 75 -0.08 10.15 -13.09
C GLU A 75 0.97 11.26 -13.13
N ASP A 76 1.98 11.07 -13.98
CA ASP A 76 2.97 12.07 -14.38
C ASP A 76 3.57 12.93 -13.23
N PRO A 77 4.20 12.31 -12.20
CA PRO A 77 4.88 13.06 -11.17
C PRO A 77 6.33 13.31 -11.60
N ASP A 78 6.49 14.07 -12.69
CA ASP A 78 7.77 14.48 -13.29
C ASP A 78 8.72 15.19 -12.29
N THR A 79 8.22 15.51 -11.09
CA THR A 79 9.02 16.06 -10.00
C THR A 79 9.19 15.03 -8.88
N PRO A 80 10.42 14.58 -8.56
CA PRO A 80 10.68 13.73 -7.39
C PRO A 80 10.26 14.40 -6.06
N GLN A 81 10.08 15.72 -6.05
CA GLN A 81 9.49 16.44 -4.93
C GLN A 81 8.01 16.12 -4.74
N TYR A 82 7.22 15.98 -5.82
CA TYR A 82 5.80 15.61 -5.73
C TYR A 82 5.64 14.23 -5.08
N LEU A 83 6.38 13.23 -5.57
CA LEU A 83 6.37 11.88 -4.99
C LEU A 83 6.73 11.88 -3.50
N ARG A 84 7.70 12.72 -3.09
CA ARG A 84 8.04 12.88 -1.67
C ARG A 84 6.90 13.51 -0.88
N THR A 85 6.27 14.56 -1.41
CA THR A 85 5.12 15.21 -0.77
C THR A 85 3.94 14.25 -0.62
N VAL A 86 3.60 13.49 -1.66
CA VAL A 86 2.55 12.46 -1.60
C VAL A 86 2.92 11.39 -0.57
N ASN A 87 4.14 10.88 -0.60
CA ASN A 87 4.63 9.87 0.33
C ASN A 87 4.62 10.36 1.80
N ASP A 88 4.96 11.62 2.05
CA ASP A 88 4.90 12.21 3.40
C ASP A 88 3.46 12.47 3.85
N ALA A 89 2.58 12.89 2.94
CA ALA A 89 1.16 13.08 3.22
C ALA A 89 0.47 11.76 3.55
N VAL A 90 0.70 10.70 2.77
CA VAL A 90 0.20 9.34 3.05
C VAL A 90 0.75 8.83 4.38
N ARG A 91 2.03 9.07 4.67
CA ARG A 91 2.65 8.67 5.94
C ARG A 91 1.98 9.34 7.12
N LYS A 92 1.68 10.63 6.97
CA LYS A 92 0.97 11.41 7.99
C LYS A 92 -0.45 10.89 8.18
N MET A 93 -1.19 10.63 7.11
CA MET A 93 -2.54 10.04 7.20
C MET A 93 -2.53 8.68 7.91
N ILE A 94 -1.59 7.79 7.57
CA ILE A 94 -1.45 6.51 8.26
C ILE A 94 -1.10 6.72 9.74
N GLY A 95 -0.20 7.65 10.05
CA GLY A 95 0.18 7.96 11.44
C GLY A 95 -0.91 8.61 12.28
N GLU A 96 -1.84 9.34 11.66
CA GLU A 96 -3.04 9.90 12.30
C GLU A 96 -4.18 8.88 12.41
N SER A 97 -4.16 7.85 11.57
CA SER A 97 -5.09 6.73 11.60
C SER A 97 -4.69 5.71 12.68
N CYS A 98 -5.64 4.87 13.07
CA CYS A 98 -5.37 3.67 13.84
C CYS A 98 -4.82 2.53 12.98
N LEU A 99 -4.66 2.68 11.66
CA LEU A 99 -4.17 1.63 10.76
C LEU A 99 -2.65 1.43 10.89
N ASN A 100 -2.21 0.18 11.02
CA ASN A 100 -0.78 -0.14 10.91
C ASN A 100 -0.51 -0.58 9.47
N ALA A 101 -0.09 0.35 8.62
CA ALA A 101 0.10 0.09 7.20
C ALA A 101 1.49 0.51 6.70
N HIS A 102 1.96 -0.21 5.68
CA HIS A 102 3.09 0.20 4.86
C HIS A 102 2.58 1.00 3.67
N GLN A 103 3.35 1.96 3.20
CA GLN A 103 3.00 2.77 2.04
C GLN A 103 3.91 2.48 0.85
N LEU A 104 3.33 2.55 -0.34
CA LEU A 104 4.00 2.39 -1.62
C LEU A 104 3.44 3.46 -2.57
N VAL A 105 4.29 4.35 -3.06
CA VAL A 105 3.90 5.38 -4.04
C VAL A 105 4.61 5.06 -5.35
N VAL A 106 3.84 4.92 -6.43
CA VAL A 106 4.34 4.53 -7.76
C VAL A 106 3.84 5.52 -8.79
N SER A 107 4.74 5.96 -9.66
CA SER A 107 4.45 6.84 -10.78
C SER A 107 4.20 6.06 -12.05
N TYR A 108 3.31 6.55 -12.91
CA TYR A 108 3.18 6.10 -14.29
C TYR A 108 3.15 7.32 -15.23
N GLU A 109 3.72 7.17 -16.42
CA GLU A 109 3.84 8.28 -17.39
C GLU A 109 2.61 8.43 -18.27
N LYS A 110 2.00 7.30 -18.68
CA LYS A 110 0.83 7.30 -19.58
C LYS A 110 -0.33 6.53 -19.01
N LEU A 111 -1.54 7.00 -19.28
CA LEU A 111 -2.77 6.28 -18.92
C LEU A 111 -2.82 4.86 -19.51
N ASP A 112 -2.23 4.64 -20.69
CA ASP A 112 -2.14 3.32 -21.32
C ASP A 112 -1.30 2.33 -20.50
N GLU A 113 -0.31 2.83 -19.74
CA GLU A 113 0.58 2.04 -18.88
C GLU A 113 -0.01 1.80 -17.48
N LEU A 114 -1.17 2.42 -17.17
CA LEU A 114 -1.81 2.34 -15.87
C LEU A 114 -2.15 0.90 -15.48
N ASN A 115 -2.70 0.14 -16.42
CA ASN A 115 -3.06 -1.25 -16.20
C ASN A 115 -1.83 -2.12 -15.92
N GLU A 116 -0.75 -1.90 -16.66
CA GLU A 116 0.52 -2.62 -16.47
C GLU A 116 1.14 -2.27 -15.12
N THR A 117 1.13 -0.99 -14.76
CA THR A 117 1.62 -0.47 -13.48
C THR A 117 0.81 -1.02 -12.32
N ALA A 118 -0.53 -0.97 -12.41
CA ALA A 118 -1.42 -1.54 -11.40
C ALA A 118 -1.21 -3.04 -11.26
N SER A 119 -1.07 -3.77 -12.37
CA SER A 119 -0.76 -5.21 -12.36
C SER A 119 0.58 -5.49 -11.67
N ALA A 120 1.62 -4.71 -11.97
CA ALA A 120 2.92 -4.82 -11.33
C ALA A 120 2.84 -4.54 -9.82
N VAL A 121 2.12 -3.50 -9.42
CA VAL A 121 1.88 -3.20 -8.00
C VAL A 121 1.16 -4.35 -7.32
N ILE A 122 0.09 -4.91 -7.90
CA ILE A 122 -0.65 -6.01 -7.29
C ILE A 122 0.23 -7.25 -7.09
N GLN A 123 1.06 -7.59 -8.09
CA GLN A 123 1.88 -8.80 -8.06
C GLN A 123 3.15 -8.66 -7.23
N CYS A 124 3.72 -7.46 -7.19
CA CYS A 124 5.00 -7.18 -6.54
C CYS A 124 4.87 -6.46 -5.20
N SER A 125 3.65 -6.17 -4.73
CA SER A 125 3.42 -5.63 -3.40
C SER A 125 3.64 -6.70 -2.34
N GLY A 126 4.49 -6.40 -1.36
CA GLY A 126 4.75 -7.27 -0.22
C GLY A 126 6.04 -8.09 -0.32
N PHE A 127 6.26 -8.95 0.67
CA PHE A 127 7.47 -9.76 0.77
C PHE A 127 7.15 -11.13 1.38
N GLY A 128 7.35 -12.20 0.60
CA GLY A 128 7.10 -13.59 1.02
C GLY A 128 5.66 -13.80 1.51
N ILE A 129 5.52 -14.25 2.76
CA ILE A 129 4.20 -14.51 3.36
C ILE A 129 3.33 -13.25 3.53
N LEU A 130 3.94 -12.06 3.48
CA LEU A 130 3.28 -10.76 3.64
C LEU A 130 2.66 -10.21 2.34
N ASN A 131 2.63 -10.99 1.27
CA ASN A 131 1.95 -10.59 0.03
C ASN A 131 0.45 -10.39 0.27
N PRO A 132 -0.18 -9.35 -0.32
CA PRO A 132 -1.60 -9.11 -0.16
C PRO A 132 -2.42 -10.23 -0.82
N ASN A 133 -3.61 -10.49 -0.28
CA ASN A 133 -4.59 -11.42 -0.84
C ASN A 133 -5.97 -10.78 -1.02
N THR A 134 -6.12 -9.53 -0.59
CA THR A 134 -7.37 -8.76 -0.65
C THR A 134 -7.01 -7.38 -1.18
N ILE A 135 -7.70 -6.94 -2.23
CA ILE A 135 -7.50 -5.61 -2.81
C ILE A 135 -8.73 -4.78 -2.50
N ILE A 136 -8.52 -3.58 -1.97
CA ILE A 136 -9.56 -2.56 -1.79
C ILE A 136 -9.22 -1.44 -2.76
N LEU A 137 -10.15 -1.14 -3.65
CA LEU A 137 -10.06 -0.03 -4.58
C LEU A 137 -11.35 0.79 -4.53
N GLU A 138 -11.24 2.05 -4.90
CA GLU A 138 -12.42 2.89 -5.09
C GLU A 138 -13.16 2.48 -6.38
N PHE A 139 -14.48 2.56 -6.36
CA PHE A 139 -15.25 2.40 -7.60
C PHE A 139 -14.94 3.59 -8.52
N PRO A 140 -14.64 3.36 -9.80
CA PRO A 140 -14.32 4.45 -10.72
C PRO A 140 -15.47 5.45 -10.75
N LYS A 141 -15.16 6.71 -10.43
CA LYS A 141 -16.12 7.80 -10.56
C LYS A 141 -16.34 8.00 -12.05
N CYS A 142 -17.38 7.39 -12.60
CA CYS A 142 -17.75 7.57 -14.00
C CYS A 142 -17.89 9.08 -14.25
N GLY A 143 -16.90 9.68 -14.92
CA GLY A 143 -17.04 11.01 -15.48
C GLY A 143 -18.30 10.97 -16.33
N LYS A 144 -19.17 11.98 -16.15
CA LYS A 144 -20.43 12.18 -16.89
C LYS A 144 -20.41 11.35 -18.16
N ALA A 145 -21.27 10.33 -18.23
CA ALA A 145 -21.49 9.48 -19.40
C ALA A 145 -21.05 10.26 -20.63
N ALA A 146 -19.94 9.84 -21.23
CA ALA A 146 -19.42 10.45 -22.44
C ALA A 146 -20.64 10.66 -23.34
N ASN A 147 -20.99 11.93 -23.59
CA ASN A 147 -22.19 12.27 -24.35
C ASN A 147 -22.09 11.54 -25.69
N LEU A 148 -22.83 10.43 -25.80
CA LEU A 148 -23.16 9.73 -27.03
C LEU A 148 -24.28 10.50 -27.72
#